data_AF-A0A371GJZ8-F1
#
_entry.id   AF-A0A371GJZ8-F1
#
_cell.length_a   1.000
_cell.length_b   1.000
_cell.length_c   1.000
_cell.angle_alpha   90.00
_cell.angle_beta   90.00
_cell.angle_gamma   90.00
#
_symmetry.space_group_name_H-M   'P 1'
#
loop_
_entity.id
_entity.type
_entity.pdbx_description
1 polymer ?
#
loop_
_entity_poly.entity_id
_entity_poly.type
_entity_poly.pdbx_seq_one_letter_code
_entity_poly.pdbx_strand_id
1 'polypeptide(L)'
;MISSAKLKSVDFYRKIPRDLTEASLSGAGLSIVAALFMMFLFGMELGNYLTVSTSTSVIVDKSSDGDYLGIDFNISFPALSCEFASVDVSDVLGTNRLNITKKVRKFSIDSNLRPTGAEFHSGLVANAVKHDDEVDEGPVEGSFSLTTHNFDNYAHHYVRAQKFLLIHIAYTIFNNPFAVVNFYAPWCSWCQRLKPSWEKADKIIKE
;
A
#
# COMPACT_ATOMS: atom_id res chain seq x y z
N MET A 1 16.37 -9.24 56.26
CA MET A 1 17.47 -9.43 57.22
C MET A 1 18.65 -10.05 56.48
N ILE A 2 19.55 -9.21 55.95
CA ILE A 2 20.75 -9.69 55.25
C ILE A 2 21.80 -9.98 56.33
N SER A 3 22.16 -11.26 56.47
CA SER A 3 23.05 -11.77 57.50
C SER A 3 24.47 -11.20 57.36
N SER A 4 24.96 -10.58 58.42
CA SER A 4 26.29 -9.95 58.55
C SER A 4 27.46 -10.90 58.27
N ALA A 5 27.22 -12.21 58.19
CA ALA A 5 28.23 -13.22 57.90
C ALA A 5 28.63 -13.29 56.42
N LYS A 6 27.72 -12.99 55.46
CA LYS A 6 28.02 -13.11 54.01
C LYS A 6 28.68 -11.87 53.40
N LEU A 7 28.68 -10.73 54.08
CA LEU A 7 29.42 -9.54 53.67
C LEU A 7 30.90 -9.54 54.11
N LYS A 8 31.29 -10.45 55.02
CA LYS A 8 32.65 -10.53 55.57
C LYS A 8 33.68 -11.11 54.60
N SER A 9 33.25 -11.65 53.45
CA SER A 9 34.09 -12.24 52.40
C SER A 9 34.32 -11.34 51.19
N VAL A 10 33.82 -10.10 51.21
CA VAL A 10 33.98 -9.11 50.13
C VAL A 10 34.86 -7.95 50.62
N ASP A 11 36.01 -8.28 51.22
CA ASP A 11 36.95 -7.30 51.74
C ASP A 11 38.30 -7.50 51.03
N PHE A 12 38.59 -6.65 50.04
CA PHE A 12 39.70 -6.77 49.09
C PHE A 12 41.05 -6.26 49.65
N TYR A 13 41.10 -5.74 50.88
CA TYR A 13 42.33 -5.21 51.47
C TYR A 13 42.79 -5.94 52.73
N ARG A 14 44.08 -6.27 52.75
CA ARG A 14 44.81 -6.91 53.85
C ARG A 14 44.65 -6.10 55.13
N LYS A 15 44.00 -6.68 56.15
CA LYS A 15 43.74 -6.05 57.44
C LYS A 15 45.03 -5.56 58.11
N ILE A 16 45.14 -4.25 58.28
CA ILE A 16 46.08 -3.64 59.21
C ILE A 16 45.57 -3.99 60.62
N PRO A 17 46.42 -4.41 61.57
CA PRO A 17 46.00 -4.73 62.93
C PRO A 17 45.30 -3.51 63.55
N ARG A 18 44.16 -3.75 64.21
CA ARG A 18 43.26 -2.72 64.78
C ARG A 18 43.96 -1.80 65.80
N ASP A 19 45.09 -2.24 66.35
CA ASP A 19 45.87 -1.52 67.36
C ASP A 19 46.63 -0.31 66.81
N LEU A 20 46.70 -0.14 65.48
CA LEU A 20 47.32 1.01 64.81
C LEU A 20 46.31 1.93 64.12
N THR A 21 45.02 1.62 64.18
CA THR A 21 43.97 2.35 63.47
C THR A 21 42.74 2.51 64.35
N GLU A 22 42.55 3.70 64.92
CA GLU A 22 41.32 4.04 65.63
C GLU A 22 40.25 4.51 64.63
N ALA A 23 39.08 3.85 64.63
CA ALA A 23 37.99 4.21 63.72
C ALA A 23 37.34 5.51 64.22
N SER A 24 37.53 6.60 63.49
CA SER A 24 36.91 7.88 63.82
C SER A 24 35.50 8.00 63.24
N LEU A 25 34.55 8.42 64.08
CA LEU A 25 33.15 8.69 63.70
C LEU A 25 33.05 9.71 62.57
N SER A 26 33.93 10.73 62.57
CA SER A 26 33.96 11.76 61.52
C SER A 26 34.48 11.21 60.18
N GLY A 27 35.45 10.29 60.22
CA GLY A 27 35.96 9.62 59.02
C GLY A 27 34.93 8.68 58.38
N ALA A 28 34.15 7.99 59.21
CA ALA A 28 33.02 7.16 58.74
C ALA A 28 31.94 8.03 58.07
N GLY A 29 31.58 9.17 58.67
CA GLY A 29 30.64 10.13 58.08
C GLY A 29 31.12 10.69 56.74
N LEU A 30 32.39 11.11 56.66
CA LEU A 30 32.98 11.61 55.43
C LEU A 30 32.98 10.56 54.30
N SER A 31 33.29 9.31 54.64
CA SER A 31 33.31 8.19 53.69
C SER A 31 31.92 7.89 53.14
N ILE A 32 30.88 7.96 53.98
CA ILE A 32 29.48 7.77 53.56
C ILE A 32 29.06 8.90 52.61
N VAL A 33 29.36 10.15 52.93
CA VAL A 33 29.03 11.31 52.07
C VAL A 33 29.76 11.20 50.73
N ALA A 34 31.05 10.84 50.73
CA ALA A 34 31.82 10.63 49.51
C ALA A 34 31.26 9.49 48.64
N ALA A 35 30.87 8.36 49.25
CA ALA A 35 30.26 7.25 48.53
C ALA A 35 28.91 7.62 47.89
N LEU A 36 28.08 8.38 48.61
CA LEU A 36 26.81 8.88 48.07
C LEU A 36 27.02 9.84 46.89
N PHE A 37 28.00 10.74 46.99
CA PHE A 37 28.35 11.67 45.93
C PHE A 37 28.88 10.95 44.68
N MET A 38 29.75 9.96 44.85
CA MET A 38 30.26 9.11 43.77
C MET A 38 29.15 8.32 43.08
N MET A 39 28.21 7.76 43.85
CA MET A 39 27.05 7.03 43.30
C MET A 39 26.10 7.96 42.52
N PHE A 40 25.91 9.18 43.01
CA PHE A 40 25.10 10.20 42.32
C PHE A 40 25.72 10.61 40.98
N LEU A 41 27.02 10.94 40.96
CA LEU A 41 27.74 11.29 39.73
C LEU A 41 27.71 10.13 38.73
N PHE A 42 27.94 8.90 39.19
CA PHE A 42 27.87 7.72 38.34
C PHE A 42 26.48 7.54 37.72
N GLY A 43 25.41 7.76 38.49
CA GLY A 43 24.04 7.68 37.99
C GLY A 43 23.74 8.73 36.91
N MET A 44 24.25 9.96 37.07
CA MET A 44 24.08 11.03 36.08
C MET A 44 24.80 10.72 34.77
N GLU A 45 26.09 10.32 34.85
CA GLU A 45 26.88 9.97 33.67
C GLU A 45 26.31 8.76 32.95
N LEU A 46 25.87 7.74 33.70
CA LEU A 46 25.21 6.57 33.13
C LEU A 46 23.89 6.94 32.44
N GLY A 47 23.12 7.85 33.03
CA GLY A 47 21.91 8.39 32.41
C GLY A 47 22.21 9.09 31.08
N ASN A 48 23.25 9.93 31.04
CA ASN A 48 23.69 10.60 29.83
C ASN A 48 24.19 9.60 28.77
N TYR A 49 24.96 8.58 29.19
CA TYR A 49 25.46 7.53 28.30
C TYR A 49 24.32 6.70 27.68
N LEU A 50 23.23 6.47 28.43
CA LEU A 50 22.05 5.75 27.93
C LEU A 50 21.14 6.61 27.06
N THR A 51 21.37 7.93 26.95
CA THR A 51 20.60 8.77 26.04
C THR A 51 21.04 8.51 24.61
N VAL A 52 20.07 8.23 23.73
CA VAL A 52 20.33 8.00 22.31
C VAL A 52 20.59 9.36 21.64
N SER A 53 21.82 9.57 21.17
CA SER A 53 22.18 10.74 20.38
C SER A 53 22.14 10.41 18.90
N THR A 54 21.19 10.99 18.18
CA THR A 54 21.07 10.81 16.72
C THR A 54 21.96 11.82 16.02
N SER A 55 23.05 11.37 15.41
CA SER A 55 23.88 12.19 14.51
C SER A 55 23.54 11.86 13.06
N THR A 56 23.17 12.88 12.29
CA THR A 56 22.91 12.75 10.85
C THR A 56 24.20 13.00 10.09
N SER A 57 24.67 12.03 9.32
CA SER A 57 25.79 12.19 8.41
C SER A 57 25.34 11.93 6.98
N VAL A 58 25.92 12.66 6.04
CA VAL A 58 25.63 12.52 4.60
C VAL A 58 26.60 11.49 4.03
N ILE A 59 26.06 10.40 3.49
CA ILE A 59 26.83 9.35 2.82
C ILE A 59 26.45 9.30 1.34
N VAL A 60 27.42 8.96 0.50
CA VAL A 60 27.17 8.71 -0.93
C VAL A 60 26.46 7.37 -1.05
N ASP A 61 25.26 7.39 -1.61
CA ASP A 61 24.51 6.18 -1.90
C ASP A 61 25.24 5.37 -2.99
N LYS A 62 25.55 4.11 -2.70
CA LYS A 62 26.20 3.16 -3.61
C LYS A 62 25.23 2.04 -4.02
N SER A 63 23.94 2.19 -3.75
CA SER A 63 22.93 1.22 -4.18
C SER A 63 22.90 1.13 -5.72
N SER A 64 23.03 -0.08 -6.25
CA SER A 64 22.92 -0.32 -7.71
C SER A 64 21.47 -0.42 -8.19
N ASP A 65 20.51 -0.19 -7.30
CA ASP A 65 19.08 -0.13 -7.59
C ASP A 65 18.62 1.29 -8.00
N GLY A 66 19.55 2.26 -8.00
CA GLY A 66 19.30 3.69 -8.13
C GLY A 66 19.36 4.28 -9.55
N ASP A 67 19.28 3.48 -10.61
CA ASP A 67 19.37 3.99 -12.00
C ASP A 67 18.26 5.00 -12.36
N TYR A 68 17.14 4.98 -11.64
CA TYR A 68 16.01 5.88 -11.88
C TYR A 68 15.49 6.47 -10.57
N LEU A 69 15.39 7.80 -10.53
CA LEU A 69 14.71 8.52 -9.45
C LEU A 69 13.19 8.34 -9.59
N GLY A 70 12.55 7.82 -8.54
CA GLY A 70 11.09 7.78 -8.45
C GLY A 70 10.52 9.18 -8.25
N ILE A 71 9.71 9.65 -9.20
CA ILE A 71 9.00 10.94 -9.11
C ILE A 71 7.50 10.67 -9.07
N ASP A 72 6.89 10.90 -7.92
CA ASP A 72 5.45 10.82 -7.74
C ASP A 72 4.86 12.23 -7.79
N PHE A 73 3.89 12.45 -8.69
CA PHE A 73 3.23 13.74 -8.83
C PHE A 73 1.71 13.57 -8.95
N ASN A 74 0.99 14.51 -8.36
CA ASN A 74 -0.46 14.63 -8.49
C ASN A 74 -0.78 16.06 -8.88
N ILE A 75 -1.04 16.29 -10.17
CA ILE A 75 -1.24 17.61 -10.77
C ILE A 75 -2.57 17.60 -11.51
N SER A 76 -3.38 18.65 -11.32
CA SER A 76 -4.70 18.81 -11.94
C SER A 76 -4.70 19.95 -12.96
N PHE A 77 -5.33 19.72 -14.11
CA PHE A 77 -5.47 20.71 -15.17
C PHE A 77 -6.96 20.92 -15.51
N PRO A 78 -7.62 21.98 -14.99
CA PRO A 78 -9.07 22.15 -15.14
C PRO A 78 -9.52 22.53 -16.56
N ALA A 79 -8.61 23.04 -17.41
CA ALA A 79 -8.91 23.48 -18.77
C ALA A 79 -8.25 22.61 -19.85
N LEU A 80 -7.77 21.40 -19.51
CA LEU A 80 -7.09 20.48 -20.43
C LEU A 80 -7.74 19.08 -20.36
N SER A 81 -8.15 18.54 -21.50
CA SER A 81 -8.65 17.15 -21.56
C SER A 81 -7.51 16.14 -21.39
N CYS A 82 -7.79 15.06 -20.67
CA CYS A 82 -6.86 13.95 -20.43
C CYS A 82 -6.31 13.30 -21.72
N GLU A 83 -7.05 13.41 -22.83
CA GLU A 83 -6.63 12.87 -24.14
C GLU A 83 -5.45 13.64 -24.74
N PHE A 84 -5.35 14.94 -24.46
CA PHE A 84 -4.29 15.81 -24.99
C PHE A 84 -3.14 16.02 -24.02
N ALA A 85 -3.31 15.68 -22.75
CA ALA A 85 -2.22 15.73 -21.78
C ALA A 85 -1.18 14.65 -22.12
N SER A 86 0.10 15.01 -22.19
CA SER A 86 1.22 14.08 -22.31
C SER A 86 2.28 14.43 -21.26
N VAL A 87 3.06 13.43 -20.84
CA VAL A 87 4.12 13.59 -19.85
C VAL A 87 5.41 13.15 -20.50
N ASP A 88 6.32 14.11 -20.61
CA ASP A 88 7.64 13.95 -21.21
C ASP A 88 8.70 14.23 -20.14
N VAL A 89 9.76 13.43 -20.12
CA VAL A 89 10.90 13.58 -19.21
C VAL A 89 12.13 13.91 -20.04
N SER A 90 12.79 15.02 -19.70
CA SER A 90 14.02 15.47 -20.33
C SER A 90 15.08 15.65 -19.25
N ASP A 91 16.22 15.00 -19.42
CA ASP A 91 17.39 15.13 -18.55
C ASP A 91 18.46 16.02 -19.20
N VAL A 92 19.28 16.69 -18.37
CA VAL A 92 20.43 17.48 -18.81
C VAL A 92 21.46 16.65 -19.58
N LEU A 93 21.46 15.33 -19.39
CA LEU A 93 22.26 14.37 -20.14
C LEU A 93 21.73 14.11 -21.56
N GLY A 94 20.64 14.78 -21.96
CA GLY A 94 20.06 14.68 -23.30
C GLY A 94 19.20 13.43 -23.53
N THR A 95 18.88 12.68 -22.47
CA THR A 95 17.91 11.59 -22.56
C THR A 95 16.50 12.18 -22.54
N ASN A 96 15.74 11.95 -23.60
CA ASN A 96 14.36 12.40 -23.73
C ASN A 96 13.44 11.19 -23.81
N ARG A 97 12.53 11.05 -22.86
CA ARG A 97 11.46 10.05 -22.87
C ARG A 97 10.14 10.75 -23.12
N LEU A 98 9.57 10.56 -24.31
CA LEU A 98 8.31 11.14 -24.72
C LEU A 98 7.14 10.19 -24.40
N ASN A 99 6.01 10.75 -23.98
CA ASN A 99 4.72 10.09 -23.81
C ASN A 99 4.75 8.86 -22.89
N ILE A 100 5.12 9.06 -21.62
CA ILE A 100 5.19 7.99 -20.62
C ILE A 100 3.78 7.55 -20.21
N THR A 101 3.31 6.42 -20.72
CA THR A 101 1.95 5.90 -20.44
C THR A 101 1.90 4.82 -19.35
N LYS A 102 3.02 4.14 -19.06
CA LYS A 102 3.01 2.93 -18.20
C LYS A 102 2.71 3.19 -16.72
N LYS A 103 3.09 4.36 -16.18
CA LYS A 103 2.94 4.71 -14.77
C LYS A 103 2.10 5.97 -14.52
N VAL A 104 1.73 6.70 -15.58
CA VAL A 104 0.94 7.92 -15.48
C VAL A 104 -0.53 7.56 -15.68
N ARG A 105 -1.34 7.80 -14.66
CA ARG A 105 -2.80 7.62 -14.73
C ARG A 105 -3.46 9.00 -14.80
N LYS A 106 -4.43 9.14 -15.71
CA LYS A 106 -5.17 10.38 -15.94
C LYS A 106 -6.62 10.14 -15.58
N PHE A 107 -7.20 11.06 -14.82
CA PHE A 107 -8.60 10.99 -14.38
C PHE A 107 -9.28 12.29 -14.76
N SER A 108 -10.51 12.21 -15.26
CA SER A 108 -11.33 13.41 -15.45
C SER A 108 -11.65 14.04 -14.10
N ILE A 109 -11.67 15.37 -14.04
CA ILE A 109 -11.98 16.14 -12.84
C ILE A 109 -13.22 17.03 -13.07
N ASP A 110 -14.02 17.18 -12.02
CA ASP A 110 -15.17 18.09 -11.99
C ASP A 110 -14.72 19.55 -11.80
N SER A 111 -15.62 20.52 -12.02
CA SER A 111 -15.40 21.94 -11.75
C SER A 111 -14.97 22.23 -10.30
N ASN A 112 -15.25 21.31 -9.38
CA ASN A 112 -14.84 21.35 -7.97
C ASN A 112 -13.49 20.64 -7.71
N LEU A 113 -12.70 20.36 -8.75
CA LEU A 113 -11.40 19.67 -8.69
C LEU A 113 -11.48 18.25 -8.11
N ARG A 114 -12.65 17.62 -8.16
CA ARG A 114 -12.85 16.25 -7.67
C ARG A 114 -12.73 15.25 -8.82
N PRO A 115 -12.01 14.12 -8.64
CA PRO A 115 -11.92 13.10 -9.66
C PRO A 115 -13.31 12.49 -9.90
N THR A 116 -13.76 12.48 -11.16
CA THR A 116 -15.06 11.94 -11.58
C THR A 116 -14.92 10.51 -12.15
N GLY A 117 -13.71 10.09 -12.50
CA GLY A 117 -13.43 8.74 -13.01
C GLY A 117 -13.44 7.67 -11.90
N ALA A 118 -13.77 6.43 -12.25
CA ALA A 118 -13.72 5.31 -11.31
C ALA A 118 -12.32 5.15 -10.70
N GLU A 119 -12.24 5.11 -9.36
CA GLU A 119 -11.04 4.72 -8.64
C GLU A 119 -10.71 3.26 -8.99
N PHE A 120 -9.79 3.06 -9.92
CA PHE A 120 -9.27 1.73 -10.17
C PHE A 120 -8.32 1.37 -9.03
N HIS A 121 -8.82 0.59 -8.08
CA HIS A 121 -7.97 -0.18 -7.18
C HIS A 121 -7.25 -1.23 -8.03
N SER A 122 -5.92 -1.29 -7.93
CA SER A 122 -5.12 -2.32 -8.59
C SER A 122 -5.45 -3.69 -7.99
N GLY A 123 -6.50 -4.34 -8.50
CA GLY A 123 -6.65 -5.78 -8.38
C GLY A 123 -5.55 -6.47 -9.19
N LEU A 124 -5.17 -7.67 -8.77
CA LEU A 124 -4.19 -8.50 -9.47
C LEU A 124 -4.59 -8.64 -10.94
N VAL A 125 -3.75 -8.11 -11.83
CA VAL A 125 -3.83 -8.36 -13.26
C VAL A 125 -3.70 -9.87 -13.43
N ALA A 126 -4.80 -10.55 -13.79
CA ALA A 126 -4.74 -11.94 -14.20
C ALA A 126 -3.86 -12.01 -15.45
N ASN A 127 -2.62 -12.42 -15.25
CA ASN A 127 -1.69 -12.65 -16.34
C ASN A 127 -2.25 -13.77 -17.24
N ALA A 128 -2.29 -13.47 -18.53
CA ALA A 128 -2.41 -14.42 -19.64
C ALA A 128 -3.77 -15.12 -19.84
N VAL A 129 -4.64 -14.51 -20.65
CA VAL A 129 -5.56 -15.28 -21.51
C VAL A 129 -4.84 -15.46 -22.85
N LYS A 130 -4.24 -16.64 -23.06
CA LYS A 130 -3.73 -17.06 -24.37
C LYS A 130 -4.92 -17.50 -25.22
N HIS A 131 -5.00 -16.97 -26.44
CA HIS A 131 -5.91 -17.44 -27.47
C HIS A 131 -5.29 -18.66 -28.16
N ASP A 132 -5.37 -19.82 -27.53
CA ASP A 132 -5.07 -21.08 -28.23
C ASP A 132 -6.41 -21.72 -28.65
N ASP A 133 -6.48 -22.01 -29.95
CA ASP A 133 -7.66 -22.49 -30.67
C ASP A 133 -7.88 -23.98 -30.40
N GLU A 134 -8.72 -24.31 -29.41
CA GLU A 134 -9.45 -25.58 -29.40
C GLU A 134 -10.68 -25.41 -28.50
N VAL A 135 -11.88 -25.50 -29.09
CA VAL A 135 -13.15 -25.44 -28.36
C VAL A 135 -13.97 -26.66 -28.73
N ASP A 136 -14.22 -27.48 -27.72
CA ASP A 136 -15.16 -28.60 -27.77
C ASP A 136 -16.59 -28.05 -27.91
N GLU A 137 -17.30 -28.47 -28.96
CA GLU A 137 -18.64 -27.99 -29.31
C GLU A 137 -19.71 -28.69 -28.45
N GLY A 138 -20.01 -28.11 -27.29
CA GLY A 138 -21.21 -28.41 -26.51
C GLY A 138 -22.27 -27.30 -26.65
N PRO A 139 -23.57 -27.62 -26.82
CA PRO A 139 -24.63 -26.62 -26.88
C PRO A 139 -24.88 -26.09 -25.47
N VAL A 140 -24.56 -24.82 -25.20
CA VAL A 140 -24.83 -24.19 -23.91
C VAL A 140 -25.43 -22.80 -24.14
N GLU A 141 -26.63 -22.60 -23.60
CA GLU A 141 -27.42 -21.36 -23.65
C GLU A 141 -26.65 -20.19 -23.01
N GLY A 142 -26.18 -19.28 -23.86
CA GLY A 142 -25.09 -18.37 -23.52
C GLY A 142 -25.15 -17.00 -24.20
N SER A 143 -26.33 -16.41 -24.33
CA SER A 143 -26.59 -14.98 -24.59
C SER A 143 -28.08 -14.83 -24.96
N PHE A 144 -28.72 -13.75 -24.50
CA PHE A 144 -30.09 -13.44 -24.91
C PHE A 144 -30.06 -12.38 -26.01
N SER A 145 -30.71 -12.64 -27.14
CA SER A 145 -30.81 -11.65 -28.21
C SER A 145 -31.78 -10.53 -27.79
N LEU A 146 -31.24 -9.36 -27.49
CA LEU A 146 -32.03 -8.16 -27.22
C LEU A 146 -32.47 -7.54 -28.55
N THR A 147 -33.77 -7.47 -28.77
CA THR A 147 -34.39 -6.65 -29.82
C THR A 147 -34.81 -5.30 -29.24
N THR A 148 -35.02 -4.30 -30.10
CA THR A 148 -35.50 -2.96 -29.70
C THR A 148 -36.76 -3.04 -28.82
N HIS A 149 -37.66 -3.99 -29.09
CA HIS A 149 -38.88 -4.20 -28.29
C HIS A 149 -38.64 -4.81 -26.90
N ASN A 150 -37.56 -5.57 -26.72
CA ASN A 150 -37.24 -6.25 -25.46
C ASN A 150 -36.22 -5.47 -24.62
N PHE A 151 -35.49 -4.55 -25.24
CA PHE A 151 -34.43 -3.79 -24.61
C PHE A 151 -34.96 -2.88 -23.49
N ASP A 152 -36.07 -2.19 -23.71
CA ASP A 152 -36.66 -1.28 -22.72
C ASP A 152 -37.07 -2.03 -21.44
N ASN A 153 -37.73 -3.18 -21.58
CA ASN A 153 -38.12 -4.03 -20.45
C ASN A 153 -36.90 -4.54 -19.65
N TYR A 154 -35.79 -4.84 -20.33
CA TYR A 154 -34.59 -5.35 -19.69
C TYR A 154 -33.77 -4.24 -19.01
N ALA A 155 -33.63 -3.08 -19.67
CA ALA A 155 -32.94 -1.92 -19.14
C ALA A 155 -33.62 -1.38 -17.88
N HIS A 156 -34.96 -1.38 -17.83
CA HIS A 156 -35.71 -0.97 -16.64
C HIS A 156 -35.48 -1.89 -15.43
N HIS A 157 -35.19 -3.17 -15.64
CA HIS A 157 -34.92 -4.12 -14.56
C HIS A 157 -33.57 -3.85 -13.87
N TYR A 158 -32.60 -3.31 -14.61
CA TYR A 158 -31.25 -2.98 -14.12
C TYR A 158 -31.19 -1.60 -13.44
N VAL A 159 -31.92 -0.60 -13.96
CA VAL A 159 -31.92 0.79 -13.44
C VAL A 159 -32.73 0.95 -12.14
N ARG A 160 -33.71 0.07 -11.86
CA ARG A 160 -34.53 0.16 -10.63
C ARG A 160 -33.80 -0.29 -9.36
N ALA A 161 -32.65 -0.95 -9.49
CA ALA A 161 -31.84 -1.39 -8.35
C ALA A 161 -31.27 -0.24 -7.50
N GLN A 162 -31.26 1.01 -7.99
CA GLN A 162 -30.66 2.13 -7.28
C GLN A 162 -31.66 3.00 -6.48
N LYS A 163 -32.97 2.73 -6.53
CA LYS A 163 -33.95 3.61 -5.88
C LYS A 163 -35.15 2.89 -5.27
N PHE A 164 -34.92 1.98 -4.33
CA PHE A 164 -35.92 1.70 -3.30
C PHE A 164 -35.30 1.06 -2.06
N LEU A 165 -35.07 1.90 -1.05
CA LEU A 165 -35.01 1.50 0.34
C LEU A 165 -36.28 0.68 0.64
N LEU A 166 -36.14 -0.60 0.99
CA LEU A 166 -36.83 -1.30 2.10
C LEU A 166 -36.73 -2.83 1.96
N ILE A 167 -36.02 -3.43 2.92
CA ILE A 167 -36.39 -4.65 3.67
C ILE A 167 -36.30 -6.02 2.92
N HIS A 168 -35.15 -6.66 3.14
CA HIS A 168 -35.00 -8.05 3.65
C HIS A 168 -35.52 -9.28 2.89
N ILE A 169 -36.03 -9.19 1.65
CA ILE A 169 -36.40 -10.39 0.85
C ILE A 169 -35.83 -10.37 -0.58
N ALA A 170 -34.66 -9.75 -0.76
CA ALA A 170 -33.93 -9.75 -2.03
C ALA A 170 -32.45 -10.14 -1.83
N TYR A 171 -32.18 -11.00 -0.84
CA TYR A 171 -30.84 -11.57 -0.62
C TYR A 171 -30.39 -12.53 -1.75
N THR A 172 -31.27 -12.79 -2.72
CA THR A 172 -30.99 -13.68 -3.83
C THR A 172 -31.65 -13.06 -5.08
N ILE A 173 -30.87 -12.38 -5.93
CA ILE A 173 -31.03 -12.25 -7.40
C ILE A 173 -30.12 -11.10 -7.92
N PHE A 174 -29.10 -11.48 -8.70
CA PHE A 174 -28.25 -10.70 -9.60
C PHE A 174 -27.19 -9.73 -9.03
N ASN A 175 -26.06 -10.32 -8.58
CA ASN A 175 -24.79 -9.64 -8.28
C ASN A 175 -23.89 -9.51 -9.54
N ASN A 176 -24.27 -8.72 -10.54
CA ASN A 176 -23.31 -8.32 -11.58
C ASN A 176 -23.43 -6.80 -11.76
N PRO A 177 -22.42 -5.99 -11.38
CA PRO A 177 -22.47 -4.53 -11.50
C PRO A 177 -22.13 -4.00 -12.91
N PHE A 178 -21.80 -4.89 -13.85
CA PHE A 178 -21.45 -4.54 -15.23
C PHE A 178 -22.31 -5.34 -16.22
N ALA A 179 -22.79 -4.67 -17.27
CA ALA A 179 -23.47 -5.28 -18.40
C ALA A 179 -22.72 -4.93 -19.68
N VAL A 180 -22.43 -5.94 -20.50
CA VAL A 180 -21.72 -5.75 -21.79
C VAL A 180 -22.68 -6.10 -22.93
N VAL A 181 -22.93 -5.14 -23.82
CA VAL A 181 -23.90 -5.27 -24.91
C VAL A 181 -23.17 -5.25 -26.25
N ASN A 182 -23.39 -6.26 -27.10
CA ASN A 182 -22.87 -6.32 -28.45
C ASN A 182 -23.92 -5.85 -29.47
N PHE A 183 -23.73 -4.65 -30.01
CA PHE A 183 -24.54 -4.13 -31.10
C PHE A 183 -24.01 -4.68 -32.43
N TYR A 184 -24.77 -5.57 -33.06
CA TYR A 184 -24.36 -6.22 -34.30
C TYR A 184 -25.44 -6.17 -35.37
N ALA A 185 -25.03 -6.36 -36.62
CA ALA A 185 -25.93 -6.54 -37.75
C ALA A 185 -25.68 -7.93 -38.38
N PRO A 186 -26.74 -8.67 -38.75
CA PRO A 186 -26.60 -10.05 -39.25
C PRO A 186 -25.87 -10.14 -40.61
N TRP A 187 -25.85 -9.05 -41.38
CA TRP A 187 -25.20 -8.97 -42.69
C TRP A 187 -23.75 -8.45 -42.63
N CYS A 188 -23.24 -8.09 -41.45
CA CYS A 188 -21.89 -7.55 -41.31
C CYS A 188 -20.86 -8.68 -41.12
N SER A 189 -19.89 -8.77 -42.03
CA SER A 189 -18.82 -9.79 -41.98
C SER A 189 -17.97 -9.70 -40.72
N TRP A 190 -17.68 -8.49 -40.24
CA TRP A 190 -16.91 -8.27 -39.01
C TRP A 190 -17.67 -8.73 -37.76
N CYS A 191 -18.99 -8.51 -37.72
CA CYS A 191 -19.85 -8.99 -36.64
C CYS A 191 -19.90 -10.52 -36.59
N GLN A 192 -20.00 -11.17 -37.76
CA GLN A 192 -19.99 -12.64 -37.86
C GLN A 192 -18.68 -13.23 -37.36
N ARG A 193 -17.54 -12.57 -37.64
CA ARG A 193 -16.23 -12.98 -37.12
C ARG A 193 -16.09 -12.81 -35.61
N LEU A 194 -16.76 -11.81 -35.01
CA LEU A 194 -16.73 -11.58 -33.57
C LEU A 194 -17.64 -12.54 -32.78
N LYS A 195 -18.73 -13.01 -33.39
CA LYS A 195 -19.73 -13.89 -32.76
C LYS A 195 -19.14 -15.05 -31.94
N PRO A 196 -18.23 -15.90 -32.49
CA PRO A 196 -17.69 -17.02 -31.71
C PRO A 196 -16.87 -16.57 -30.50
N SER A 197 -16.11 -15.48 -30.61
CA SER A 197 -15.34 -14.93 -29.48
C SER A 197 -16.26 -14.32 -28.41
N TRP A 198 -17.38 -13.72 -28.82
CA TRP A 198 -18.38 -13.17 -27.93
C TRP A 198 -19.08 -14.24 -27.10
N GLU A 199 -19.46 -15.37 -27.73
CA GLU A 199 -20.06 -16.51 -27.05
C GLU A 199 -19.07 -17.19 -26.09
N LYS A 200 -17.78 -17.26 -26.44
CA LYS A 200 -16.72 -17.72 -25.52
C LYS A 200 -16.59 -16.80 -24.30
N ALA A 201 -16.63 -15.48 -24.50
CA ALA A 201 -16.55 -14.52 -23.40
C ALA A 201 -17.75 -14.62 -22.45
N ASP A 202 -18.98 -14.81 -22.95
CA ASP A 202 -20.17 -15.02 -22.11
C ASP A 202 -20.02 -16.25 -21.20
N LYS A 203 -19.45 -17.34 -21.73
CA LYS A 203 -19.17 -18.55 -20.94
C LYS A 203 -18.18 -18.29 -19.81
N ILE A 204 -17.08 -17.58 -20.09
CA ILE A 204 -16.04 -17.26 -19.09
C ILE A 204 -16.59 -16.33 -17.99
N ILE A 205 -17.48 -15.40 -18.34
CA ILE A 205 -18.04 -14.42 -17.39
C ILE A 205 -19.10 -15.05 -16.47
N LYS A 206 -19.75 -16.15 -16.89
CA LYS A 206 -20.78 -16.83 -16.10
C LYS A 206 -20.23 -17.81 -15.06
N GLU A 207 -18.97 -18.24 -15.20
CA GLU A 207 -18.27 -19.11 -14.25
C GLU A 207 -17.71 -18.30 -13.07
#